data_AF-A0A7G9R942-F1
#
_entry.id   AF-A0A7G9R942-F1
#
_cell.length_a   1.000
_cell.length_b   1.000
_cell.length_c   1.000
_cell.angle_alpha   90.00
_cell.angle_beta   90.00
_cell.angle_gamma   90.00
#
_symmetry.space_group_name_H-M   'P 1'
#
loop_
_entity.id
_entity.type
_entity.pdbx_description
1 polymer ?
#
loop_
_entity_poly.entity_id
_entity_poly.type
_entity_poly.pdbx_seq_one_letter_code
_entity_poly.pdbx_strand_id
1 'polypeptide(L)'
;MTWFRDPRPGESVTLHAAAPHVLVNTAEATVTFSVCQVAGRSSISSVRGDLRRRCSKLLPIKDTRLALTYQHPRRQMLMTITPTRPGVVKIQGMDLTYSYRHQSGTQRVGEYAWFRYR
;
A
#
# COMPACT_ATOMS: atom_id res chain seq x y z
N MET A 1 18.49 -14.82 -10.14
CA MET A 1 17.51 -13.73 -9.96
C MET A 1 16.24 -14.18 -10.64
N THR A 2 15.24 -14.64 -9.90
CA THR A 2 14.04 -15.28 -10.45
C THR A 2 13.01 -14.20 -10.75
N TRP A 3 12.72 -13.98 -12.04
CA TRP A 3 11.66 -13.06 -12.45
C TRP A 3 10.30 -13.66 -12.08
N PHE A 4 9.60 -13.01 -11.14
CA PHE A 4 8.19 -13.33 -10.90
C PHE A 4 7.39 -12.95 -12.14
N ARG A 5 6.49 -13.83 -12.57
CA ARG A 5 5.53 -13.47 -13.63
C ARG A 5 4.53 -12.50 -13.03
N ASP A 6 4.38 -11.34 -13.67
CA ASP A 6 3.30 -10.41 -13.33
C ASP A 6 1.94 -11.14 -13.43
N PRO A 7 1.08 -11.04 -12.41
CA PRO A 7 -0.20 -11.72 -12.45
C PRO A 7 -1.09 -11.11 -13.53
N ARG A 8 -1.88 -11.97 -14.20
CA ARG A 8 -2.77 -11.56 -15.28
C ARG A 8 -4.02 -10.86 -14.73
N PRO A 9 -4.70 -10.03 -15.54
CA PRO A 9 -6.03 -9.54 -15.21
C PRO A 9 -6.96 -10.71 -14.87
N GLY A 10 -7.67 -10.61 -13.74
CA GLY A 10 -8.53 -11.69 -13.24
C GLY A 10 -7.91 -12.50 -12.09
N GLU A 11 -6.61 -12.35 -11.84
CA GLU A 11 -5.92 -13.11 -10.81
C GLU A 11 -5.72 -12.30 -9.52
N SER A 12 -5.40 -12.99 -8.44
CA SER A 12 -5.16 -12.38 -7.14
C SER A 12 -3.80 -12.76 -6.58
N VAL A 13 -3.19 -11.83 -5.87
CA VAL A 13 -2.05 -12.07 -4.99
C VAL A 13 -2.51 -12.10 -3.53
N THR A 14 -1.83 -12.86 -2.69
CA THR A 14 -2.00 -12.79 -1.24
C THR A 14 -0.88 -11.95 -0.67
N LEU A 15 -1.22 -10.86 0.01
CA LEU A 15 -0.25 -10.02 0.67
C LEU A 15 0.01 -10.58 2.07
N HIS A 16 1.26 -10.58 2.52
CA HIS A 16 1.64 -11.07 3.84
C HIS A 16 2.17 -9.96 4.73
N ALA A 17 3.03 -9.12 4.17
CA ALA A 17 3.65 -8.01 4.88
C ALA A 17 3.97 -6.86 3.93
N ALA A 18 4.05 -5.66 4.48
CA ALA A 18 4.59 -4.51 3.78
C ALA A 18 5.42 -3.67 4.75
N ALA A 19 6.56 -3.20 4.29
CA ALA A 19 7.46 -2.34 5.04
C ALA A 19 7.81 -1.09 4.21
N PRO A 20 7.86 0.11 4.81
CA PRO A 20 8.23 1.30 4.08
C PRO A 20 9.74 1.34 3.87
N HIS A 21 10.20 1.76 2.70
CA HIS A 21 11.62 2.09 2.52
C HIS A 21 11.86 3.56 2.86
N VAL A 22 11.98 3.85 4.16
CA VAL A 22 12.12 5.21 4.68
C VAL A 22 13.55 5.72 4.45
N LEU A 23 13.68 6.85 3.75
CA LEU A 23 14.96 7.54 3.57
C LEU A 23 15.19 8.61 4.64
N VAL A 24 14.14 9.31 5.06
CA VAL A 24 14.19 10.35 6.09
C VAL A 24 12.90 10.32 6.91
N ASN A 25 13.01 10.45 8.24
CA ASN A 25 11.86 10.59 9.13
C ASN A 25 12.19 11.51 10.31
N THR A 26 12.27 12.82 10.04
CA THR A 26 12.44 13.82 11.11
C THR A 26 11.13 14.20 11.77
N ALA A 27 9.99 13.70 11.28
CA ALA A 27 8.66 13.93 11.86
C ALA A 27 8.24 12.87 12.88
N GLU A 28 9.12 11.89 13.16
CA GLU A 28 8.81 10.69 13.97
C GLU A 28 7.51 10.00 13.53
N ALA A 29 7.28 10.00 12.22
CA ALA A 29 6.05 9.46 11.65
C ALA A 29 6.02 7.94 11.74
N THR A 30 4.83 7.41 12.04
CA THR A 30 4.52 6.01 11.83
C THR A 30 4.00 5.81 10.41
N VAL A 31 4.40 4.71 9.77
CA VAL A 31 3.92 4.33 8.44
C VAL A 31 3.25 2.98 8.55
N THR A 32 1.99 2.91 8.14
CA THR A 32 1.20 1.68 8.16
C THR A 32 0.61 1.40 6.79
N PHE A 33 0.31 0.12 6.54
CA PHE A 33 -0.25 -0.32 5.29
C PHE A 33 -1.57 -1.05 5.48
N SER A 34 -2.48 -0.82 4.55
CA SER A 34 -3.79 -1.47 4.54
C SER A 34 -4.28 -1.68 3.10
N VAL A 35 -5.26 -2.54 2.92
CA VAL A 35 -6.00 -2.67 1.66
C VAL A 35 -7.35 -1.98 1.82
N CYS A 36 -7.52 -0.91 1.05
CA CYS A 36 -8.77 -0.18 0.94
C CYS A 36 -9.67 -0.85 -0.09
N GLN A 37 -10.87 -1.22 0.34
CA GLN A 37 -11.97 -1.49 -0.57
C GLN A 37 -12.63 -0.15 -0.91
N VAL A 38 -12.48 0.32 -2.14
CA VAL A 38 -12.94 1.65 -2.54
C VAL A 38 -14.47 1.66 -2.67
N ALA A 39 -15.11 2.65 -2.05
CA ALA A 39 -16.52 2.96 -2.27
C ALA A 39 -16.67 3.74 -3.60
N GLY A 40 -16.84 3.05 -4.73
CA GLY A 40 -17.12 3.66 -6.03
C GLY A 40 -16.05 3.42 -7.12
N ARG A 41 -16.04 4.30 -8.14
CA ARG A 41 -15.17 4.15 -9.34
C ARG A 41 -13.83 4.88 -9.26
N SER A 42 -13.65 5.78 -8.29
CA SER A 42 -12.46 6.62 -8.16
C SER A 42 -11.27 5.88 -7.57
N SER A 43 -10.04 6.18 -8.01
CA SER A 43 -8.83 5.74 -7.33
C SER A 43 -8.47 6.69 -6.19
N ILE A 44 -7.87 6.16 -5.12
CA ILE A 44 -7.26 6.96 -4.07
C ILE A 44 -5.80 7.20 -4.47
N SER A 45 -5.45 8.45 -4.69
CA SER A 45 -4.07 8.91 -4.82
C SER A 45 -3.61 9.52 -3.48
N SER A 46 -2.72 10.51 -3.50
CA SER A 46 -2.31 11.22 -2.29
C SER A 46 -3.43 12.12 -1.76
N VAL A 47 -3.90 11.85 -0.55
CA VAL A 47 -4.98 12.60 0.10
C VAL A 47 -4.63 12.84 1.56
N ARG A 48 -5.01 14.00 2.08
CA ARG A 48 -5.02 14.27 3.53
C ARG A 48 -6.44 14.05 4.07
N GLY A 49 -6.53 13.55 5.29
CA GLY A 49 -7.81 13.39 6.00
C GLY A 49 -8.25 11.95 6.20
N ASP A 50 -9.53 11.78 6.54
CA ASP A 50 -10.09 10.49 6.99
C ASP A 50 -10.32 9.51 5.84
N LEU A 51 -9.62 8.36 5.90
CA LEU A 51 -9.74 7.26 4.94
C LEU A 51 -11.12 6.61 4.95
N ARG A 52 -11.89 6.70 6.04
CA ARG A 52 -13.24 6.10 6.15
C ARG A 52 -14.24 6.73 5.19
N ARG A 53 -13.97 7.94 4.70
CA ARG A 53 -14.81 8.61 3.68
C ARG A 53 -14.55 8.09 2.27
N ARG A 54 -13.47 7.35 2.05
CA ARG A 54 -13.04 6.87 0.71
C ARG A 54 -13.07 5.34 0.60
N CYS A 55 -12.82 4.67 1.71
CA CYS A 55 -12.82 3.21 1.79
C CYS A 55 -14.12 2.72 2.43
N SER A 56 -14.86 1.85 1.73
CA SER A 56 -15.97 1.11 2.33
C SER A 56 -15.48 0.13 3.39
N LYS A 57 -14.24 -0.36 3.26
CA LYS A 57 -13.57 -1.22 4.23
C LYS A 57 -12.06 -1.01 4.18
N LEU A 58 -11.42 -1.01 5.35
CA LEU A 58 -9.97 -1.10 5.48
C LEU A 58 -9.62 -2.49 6.01
N LEU A 59 -8.80 -3.22 5.26
CA LEU A 59 -8.31 -4.55 5.61
C LEU A 59 -6.82 -4.44 6.00
N PRO A 60 -6.37 -5.17 7.04
CA PRO A 60 -4.95 -5.29 7.31
C PRO A 60 -4.24 -5.99 6.15
N ILE A 61 -2.95 -5.79 5.96
CA ILE A 61 -2.20 -6.48 4.89
C ILE A 61 -2.03 -7.97 5.16
N LYS A 62 -1.91 -8.37 6.43
CA LYS A 62 -1.64 -9.74 6.83
C LYS A 62 -2.64 -10.73 6.22
N ASP A 63 -2.16 -11.54 5.29
CA ASP A 63 -2.88 -12.59 4.57
C ASP A 63 -4.09 -12.08 3.76
N THR A 64 -4.05 -10.83 3.31
CA THR A 64 -5.13 -10.23 2.53
C THR A 64 -4.97 -10.50 1.03
N ARG A 65 -6.05 -11.00 0.42
CA ARG A 65 -6.11 -11.17 -1.04
C ARG A 65 -6.39 -9.85 -1.75
N LEU A 66 -5.53 -9.51 -2.69
CA LEU A 66 -5.67 -8.38 -3.61
C LEU A 66 -5.91 -8.92 -5.02
N ALA A 67 -7.12 -8.73 -5.53
CA ALA A 67 -7.45 -9.06 -6.90
C ALA A 67 -6.90 -7.97 -7.84
N LEU A 68 -6.09 -8.33 -8.83
CA LEU A 68 -5.50 -7.41 -9.81
C LEU A 68 -6.48 -7.14 -10.96
N THR A 69 -7.75 -6.95 -10.62
CA THR A 69 -8.82 -6.69 -11.60
C THR A 69 -9.32 -5.27 -11.43
N TYR A 70 -9.77 -4.68 -12.54
CA TYR A 70 -10.51 -3.42 -12.52
C TYR A 70 -11.98 -3.60 -12.08
N GLN A 71 -12.40 -4.83 -11.76
CA GLN A 71 -13.77 -5.17 -11.39
C GLN A 71 -14.06 -4.81 -9.93
N HIS A 72 -15.33 -4.55 -9.65
CA HIS A 72 -15.80 -4.10 -8.34
C HIS A 72 -16.04 -5.29 -7.39
N PRO A 73 -15.73 -5.14 -6.09
CA PRO A 73 -15.18 -3.94 -5.47
C PRO A 73 -13.66 -3.80 -5.70
N ARG A 74 -13.24 -2.61 -6.16
CA ARG A 74 -11.82 -2.30 -6.39
C ARG A 74 -11.09 -2.27 -5.06
N ARG A 75 -9.97 -3.00 -4.99
CA ARG A 75 -9.09 -3.01 -3.83
C ARG A 75 -7.79 -2.30 -4.19
N GLN A 76 -7.37 -1.40 -3.32
CA GLN A 76 -6.14 -0.62 -3.49
C GLN A 76 -5.31 -0.71 -2.21
N MET A 77 -4.01 -0.92 -2.36
CA MET A 77 -3.10 -0.83 -1.23
C MET A 77 -2.88 0.65 -0.88
N LEU A 78 -2.95 0.97 0.41
CA LEU A 78 -2.74 2.31 0.95
C LEU A 78 -1.54 2.32 1.89
N MET A 79 -0.74 3.37 1.78
CA MET A 79 0.28 3.75 2.74
C MET A 79 -0.21 4.94 3.54
N THR A 80 -0.33 4.80 4.86
CA THR A 80 -0.76 5.87 5.77
C THR A 80 0.45 6.36 6.56
N ILE A 81 0.73 7.66 6.47
CA ILE A 81 1.83 8.31 7.17
C ILE A 81 1.23 9.20 8.26
N THR A 82 1.53 8.89 9.52
CA THR A 82 1.02 9.63 10.69
C THR A 82 2.20 10.29 11.41
N PRO A 83 2.51 11.57 11.14
CA PRO A 83 3.54 12.30 11.86
C PRO A 83 3.15 12.54 13.32
N THR A 84 4.13 12.58 14.22
CA THR A 84 3.91 12.92 15.64
C THR A 84 4.44 14.30 15.99
N ARG A 85 5.38 14.84 15.19
CA ARG A 85 5.93 16.19 15.38
C ARG A 85 6.30 16.86 14.05
N PRO A 86 6.44 18.20 14.02
CA PRO A 86 6.85 18.92 12.82
C PRO A 86 8.16 18.37 12.25
N GLY A 87 8.22 18.21 10.93
CA GLY A 87 9.35 17.55 10.29
C GLY A 87 9.04 17.07 8.87
N VAL A 88 9.90 16.19 8.36
CA VAL A 88 9.86 15.67 6.99
C VAL A 88 9.92 14.15 7.01
N VAL A 89 9.13 13.53 6.16
CA VAL A 89 9.16 12.10 5.85
C VAL A 89 9.46 11.93 4.37
N LYS A 90 10.45 11.10 4.03
CA LYS A 90 10.79 10.70 2.65
C LYS A 90 10.78 9.17 2.57
N ILE A 91 10.03 8.62 1.63
CA ILE A 91 9.84 7.18 1.44
C ILE A 91 10.11 6.87 -0.02
N GLN A 92 10.93 5.86 -0.29
CA GLN A 92 11.24 5.38 -1.63
C GLN A 92 10.54 4.03 -1.87
N GLY A 93 9.23 4.09 -2.02
CA GLY A 93 8.39 2.91 -2.16
C GLY A 93 8.31 2.05 -0.90
N MET A 94 7.89 0.81 -1.08
CA MET A 94 7.67 -0.16 -0.02
C MET A 94 8.13 -1.55 -0.45
N ASP A 95 8.66 -2.31 0.48
CA ASP A 95 8.94 -3.73 0.30
C ASP A 95 7.68 -4.52 0.61
N LEU A 96 7.13 -5.18 -0.40
CA LEU A 96 5.89 -5.97 -0.33
C LEU A 96 6.22 -7.45 -0.37
N THR A 97 5.87 -8.18 0.69
CA THR A 97 5.94 -9.64 0.72
C THR A 97 4.59 -10.23 0.34
N TYR A 98 4.58 -11.08 -0.69
CA TYR A 98 3.36 -11.65 -1.25
C TYR A 98 3.56 -13.09 -1.73
N SER A 99 2.45 -13.79 -1.89
CA SER A 99 2.36 -15.07 -2.58
C SER A 99 1.42 -14.98 -3.77
N TYR A 100 1.83 -15.63 -4.85
CA TYR A 100 1.06 -15.78 -6.07
C TYR A 100 1.24 -17.20 -6.61
N ARG A 101 0.13 -17.94 -6.68
CA ARG A 101 0.12 -19.39 -6.96
C ARG A 101 1.07 -20.14 -6.02
N HIS A 102 2.08 -20.83 -6.53
CA HIS A 102 3.07 -21.58 -5.76
C HIS A 102 4.37 -20.80 -5.50
N GLN A 103 4.38 -19.49 -5.77
CA GLN A 103 5.54 -18.64 -5.59
C GLN A 103 5.30 -17.63 -4.47
N SER A 104 6.34 -17.37 -3.68
CA SER A 104 6.34 -16.37 -2.62
C SER A 104 7.60 -15.52 -2.75
N GLY A 105 7.48 -14.22 -2.56
CA GLY A 105 8.62 -13.32 -2.71
C GLY A 105 8.39 -11.96 -2.07
N THR A 106 9.46 -11.16 -2.08
CA THR A 106 9.44 -9.76 -1.67
C THR A 106 9.86 -8.90 -2.85
N GLN A 107 9.11 -7.84 -3.11
CA GLN A 107 9.39 -6.89 -4.19
C GLN A 107 9.26 -5.45 -3.69
N ARG A 108 10.20 -4.60 -4.11
CA ARG A 108 10.09 -3.15 -3.96
C ARG A 108 9.06 -2.62 -4.97
N VAL A 109 8.02 -1.98 -4.48
CA VAL A 109 6.94 -1.40 -5.29
C VAL A 109 6.61 0.02 -4.84
N GLY A 110 5.87 0.76 -5.67
CA GLY A 110 5.47 2.13 -5.39
C GLY A 110 6.52 3.17 -5.76
N GLU A 111 6.09 4.42 -5.78
CA GLU A 111 6.91 5.56 -6.18
C GLU A 111 7.52 6.29 -4.97
N TYR A 112 8.36 7.28 -5.25
CA TYR A 112 8.88 8.18 -4.25
C TYR A 112 7.76 9.05 -3.67
N ALA A 113 7.64 9.06 -2.35
CA ALA A 113 6.70 9.91 -1.62
C ALA A 113 7.46 10.78 -0.61
N TRP A 114 7.12 12.06 -0.55
CA TRP A 114 7.62 12.95 0.49
C TRP A 114 6.52 13.80 1.08
N PHE A 115 6.63 14.09 2.36
CA PHE A 115 5.66 14.85 3.11
C PHE A 115 6.36 15.72 4.14
N ARG A 116 5.86 16.95 4.32
CA ARG A 116 6.30 17.89 5.36
C ARG A 116 5.14 18.18 6.29
N TYR A 117 5.32 17.88 7.57
CA TYR A 117 4.40 18.26 8.64
C TYR A 117 4.83 19.59 9.24
N ARG A 118 3.87 20.48 9.46
CA ARG A 118 4.07 21.79 10.09
C ARG A 118 3.22 21.85 11.34
#